data_AF-X0Y7Y6-F1
#
_entry.id   AF-X0Y7Y6-F1
#
_cell.length_a   1.000
_cell.length_b   1.000
_cell.length_c   1.000
_cell.angle_alpha   90.00
_cell.angle_beta   90.00
_cell.angle_gamma   90.00
#
_symmetry.space_group_name_H-M   'P 1'
#
loop_
_entity.id
_entity.type
_entity.pdbx_description
1 polymer ?
#
loop_
_entity_poly.entity_id
_entity_poly.type
_entity_poly.pdbx_seq_one_letter_code
_entity_poly.pdbx_strand_id
1 'polypeptide(L)' 'VEESVIMDDVVVGRHCKIKKAIIDKHNAIPAHTEIGYNPNEDKKRFTLTPRGIVVVPKNFFQ' A
#
# COMPACT_ATOMS: atom_id res chain seq x y z
N VAL A 1 -8.52 6.45 -0.04
CA VAL A 1 -8.16 5.11 -0.53
C VAL A 1 -8.98 4.87 -1.79
N GLU A 2 -8.34 4.60 -2.93
CA GLU A 2 -8.98 4.53 -4.25
C GLU A 2 -8.45 3.35 -5.07
N GLU A 3 -9.32 2.64 -5.79
CA GLU A 3 -8.90 1.53 -6.69
C GLU A 3 -8.01 0.48 -5.99
N SER A 4 -8.27 0.22 -4.71
CA SER A 4 -7.41 -0.60 -3.85
C SER A 4 -8.16 -1.73 -3.17
N VAL A 5 -7.44 -2.81 -2.91
CA VAL A 5 -7.88 -3.94 -2.10
C VAL A 5 -7.11 -3.91 -0.79
N ILE A 6 -7.85 -3.88 0.33
CA ILE A 6 -7.30 -3.91 1.68
C ILE A 6 -7.72 -5.22 2.32
N MET A 7 -6.76 -6.05 2.72
CA MET A 7 -7.04 -7.35 3.36
C MET A 7 -7.27 -7.22 4.87
N ASP A 8 -7.54 -8.35 5.52
CA ASP A 8 -7.86 -8.45 6.94
C ASP A 8 -6.80 -7.81 7.86
N ASP A 9 -7.25 -7.20 8.95
CA ASP A 9 -6.40 -6.61 10.00
C ASP A 9 -5.40 -5.54 9.51
N VAL A 10 -5.72 -4.85 8.41
CA VAL A 10 -4.96 -3.69 7.98
C VAL A 10 -5.51 -2.44 8.66
N VAL A 11 -4.63 -1.73 9.36
CA VAL A 11 -4.93 -0.42 9.95
C VAL A 11 -4.33 0.66 9.05
N VAL A 12 -5.17 1.58 8.57
CA VAL A 12 -4.72 2.70 7.74
C VAL A 12 -4.64 3.96 8.61
N GLY A 13 -3.44 4.48 8.78
CA GLY A 13 -3.18 5.73 9.49
C GLY A 13 -3.89 6.94 8.88
N ARG A 14 -4.03 8.00 9.67
CA ARG A 14 -4.65 9.26 9.21
C ARG A 14 -3.86 9.87 8.04
N HIS A 15 -4.58 10.51 7.11
CA HIS A 15 -4.00 11.19 5.95
C HIS A 15 -3.18 10.31 4.99
N CYS A 16 -3.31 8.98 5.08
CA CYS A 16 -2.73 8.10 4.06
C CYS A 16 -3.37 8.35 2.70
N LYS A 17 -2.54 8.32 1.66
CA LYS A 17 -2.99 8.31 0.27
C LYS A 17 -2.62 6.97 -0.34
N ILE A 18 -3.61 6.16 -0.65
CA ILE A 18 -3.43 4.83 -1.22
C ILE A 18 -4.26 4.75 -2.49
N LYS A 19 -3.59 4.46 -3.61
CA LYS A 19 -4.20 4.30 -4.93
C LYS A 19 -3.64 3.09 -5.66
N LYS A 20 -4.47 2.34 -6.39
CA LYS A 20 -4.04 1.18 -7.21
C LYS A 20 -3.11 0.24 -6.43
N ALA A 21 -3.55 -0.18 -5.26
CA ALA A 21 -2.74 -0.98 -4.35
C ALA A 21 -3.50 -2.18 -3.79
N ILE A 22 -2.79 -3.29 -3.59
CA ILE A 22 -3.22 -4.47 -2.84
C ILE A 22 -2.39 -4.49 -1.56
N ILE A 23 -3.04 -4.32 -0.41
CA ILE A 23 -2.40 -4.38 0.90
C ILE A 23 -2.78 -5.71 1.55
N ASP A 24 -1.81 -6.60 1.71
CA ASP A 24 -1.97 -7.89 2.38
C ASP A 24 -2.13 -7.71 3.90
N LYS A 25 -2.44 -8.80 4.60
CA LYS A 25 -2.97 -8.80 5.97
C LYS A 25 -1.99 -8.25 7.01
N HIS A 26 -2.55 -7.82 8.15
CA HIS A 26 -1.79 -7.44 9.36
C HIS A 26 -0.77 -6.32 9.13
N ASN A 27 -1.15 -5.28 8.40
CA ASN A 27 -0.30 -4.10 8.17
C ASN A 27 -0.84 -2.90 8.94
N ALA A 28 -0.02 -2.27 9.79
CA ALA A 28 -0.34 -1.02 10.46
C ALA A 28 0.31 0.17 9.71
N ILE A 29 -0.36 0.66 8.66
CA ILE A 29 0.20 1.70 7.79
C ILE A 29 0.30 3.04 8.56
N PRO A 30 1.50 3.63 8.68
CA PRO A 30 1.70 4.90 9.39
C PRO A 30 0.94 6.06 8.75
N ALA A 31 0.59 7.07 9.55
CA ALA A 31 -0.05 8.29 9.05
C ALA A 31 0.78 8.96 7.94
N HIS A 32 0.11 9.64 7.02
CA HIS A 32 0.72 10.33 5.87
C HIS A 32 1.48 9.43 4.87
N THR A 33 1.33 8.11 4.95
CA THR A 33 1.95 7.20 3.96
C THR A 33 1.29 7.36 2.59
N GLU A 34 2.11 7.47 1.55
CA GLU A 34 1.68 7.46 0.15
C GLU A 34 2.08 6.13 -0.52
N ILE A 35 1.11 5.46 -1.15
CA ILE A 35 1.29 4.17 -1.85
C ILE A 35 0.58 4.26 -3.20
N GLY A 36 1.31 3.99 -4.28
CA GLY A 36 0.76 3.96 -5.65
C GLY A 36 0.66 5.33 -6.33
N TYR A 37 1.37 6.33 -5.81
CA TYR A 37 1.46 7.67 -6.39
C TYR A 37 2.79 7.92 -7.11
N ASN A 38 3.85 7.22 -6.74
CA ASN A 38 5.16 7.38 -7.36
C ASN A 38 5.72 6.00 -7.74
N PRO A 39 5.53 5.56 -9.00
CA PRO A 39 5.99 4.25 -9.46
C PRO A 39 7.49 3.99 -9.26
N ASN A 40 8.33 5.03 -9.28
CA ASN A 40 9.77 4.88 -9.08
C ASN A 40 10.11 4.59 -7.61
N GLU A 41 9.43 5.24 -6.68
CA GLU A 41 9.61 4.97 -5.24
C GLU A 41 8.89 3.69 -4.81
N ASP A 42 7.71 3.43 -5.36
CA ASP A 42 6.92 2.24 -5.06
C ASP A 42 7.67 0.96 -5.48
N LYS A 43 8.32 0.96 -6.65
CA LYS A 43 9.14 -0.18 -7.12
C LYS A 43 10.36 -0.49 -6.25
N LYS A 44 10.88 0.50 -5.52
CA LYS A 44 12.03 0.30 -4.62
C LYS A 44 11.62 -0.44 -3.34
N ARG A 45 10.36 -0.28 -2.93
CA ARG A 45 9.84 -0.76 -1.63
C ARG A 45 8.93 -1.98 -1.77
N PHE A 46 8.23 -2.10 -2.90
CA PHE A 46 7.13 -3.03 -3.10
C PHE A 46 7.17 -3.66 -4.49
N THR A 47 6.40 -4.73 -4.68
CA THR A 47 6.17 -5.28 -6.01
C THR A 47 5.21 -4.36 -6.77
N LEU A 48 5.68 -3.79 -7.89
CA LEU A 48 4.82 -3.09 -8.84
C LEU A 48 4.51 -3.99 -10.04
N THR A 49 3.25 -4.29 -10.26
CA THR A 49 2.82 -5.04 -11.45
C THR A 49 2.95 -4.19 -12.72
N PRO A 50 3.01 -4.81 -13.91
CA PRO A 50 3.03 -4.08 -15.19
C PRO A 50 1.85 -3.13 -15.39
N ARG A 51 0.70 -3.40 -14.75
CA ARG A 51 -0.51 -2.56 -14.80
C ARG A 51 -0.46 -1.37 -13.81
N GLY A 52 0.63 -1.23 -13.07
CA GLY A 52 0.83 -0.18 -12.07
C GLY A 52 0.06 -0.41 -10.77
N ILE A 53 -0.14 -1.68 -10.39
CA ILE A 53 -0.70 -2.05 -9.07
C ILE A 53 0.45 -2.32 -8.11
N VAL A 54 0.47 -1.63 -6.97
CA VAL A 54 1.43 -1.84 -5.89
C VAL A 54 0.95 -2.98 -4.99
N VAL A 55 1.81 -3.92 -4.65
CA VAL A 55 1.50 -5.01 -3.71
C VAL A 55 2.35 -4.86 -2.45
N VAL A 56 1.69 -4.59 -1.33
CA VAL A 56 2.32 -4.55 0.00
C VAL A 56 2.15 -5.92 0.66
N PRO A 57 3.24 -6.63 0.99
CA PRO A 57 3.17 -7.96 1.60
C PRO A 57 2.67 -7.89 3.04
N LYS A 58 2.20 -9.03 3.57
CA LYS A 58 1.76 -9.12 4.98
C LYS A 58 2.87 -8.72 5.95
N ASN A 59 2.50 -8.09 7.07
CA ASN A 59 3.42 -7.68 8.14
C ASN A 59 4.60 -6.79 7.69
N PHE A 60 4.42 -6.00 6.62
CA PHE A 60 5.45 -5.05 6.18
C PHE A 60 5.51 -3.83 7.09
N PHE A 61 4.35 -3.28 7.45
CA PHE A 61 4.22 -2.17 8.39
C PHE A 61 3.83 -2.72 9.77
N GLN A 62 4.67 -2.45 10.77
CA GLN A 62 4.48 -2.81 12.18
C GLN A 62 4.21 -1.56 13.03
#